data_AF-A0A0F9R8D4-F1
#
_entry.id   AF-A0A0F9R8D4-F1
#
_cell.length_a   1.000
_cell.length_b   1.000
_cell.length_c   1.000
_cell.angle_alpha   90.00
_cell.angle_beta   90.00
_cell.angle_gamma   90.00
#
_symmetry.space_group_name_H-M   'P 1'
#
loop_
_entity.id
_entity.type
_entity.pdbx_description
1 polymer ?
#
loop_
_entity_poly.entity_id
_entity_poly.type
_entity_poly.pdbx_seq_one_letter_code
_entity_poly.pdbx_strand_id
1 'polypeptide(L)'
;PETAAKHLDAILARWIDASTRALPLHVDAGFAWIYSFYQSKKFLGDHERAISDAQQAYTTALERDTGYLRGAFESADVLMQSGEFEALLHELYVPLWEAEQGKSAAGQFEGTP
;
A
#
# COMPACT_ATOMS: atom_id res chain seq x y z
N PRO A 1 -1.09 -2.35 -24.09
CA PRO A 1 -2.37 -3.09 -23.97
C PRO A 1 -2.31 -4.19 -22.90
N GLU A 2 -1.29 -5.07 -22.96
CA GLU A 2 -1.14 -6.19 -22.01
C GLU A 2 -0.93 -5.74 -20.56
N THR A 3 -0.14 -4.69 -20.32
CA THR A 3 0.09 -4.15 -18.96
C THR A 3 -1.19 -3.60 -18.32
N ALA A 4 -1.99 -2.86 -19.08
CA ALA A 4 -3.26 -2.33 -18.60
C ALA A 4 -4.27 -3.45 -18.27
N ALA A 5 -4.31 -4.50 -19.09
CA ALA A 5 -5.13 -5.68 -18.82
C ALA A 5 -4.71 -6.37 -17.51
N LYS A 6 -3.40 -6.58 -17.30
CA LYS A 6 -2.89 -7.18 -16.05
C LYS A 6 -3.27 -6.38 -14.81
N HIS A 7 -3.17 -5.05 -14.83
CA HIS A 7 -3.58 -4.23 -13.70
C HIS A 7 -5.09 -4.26 -13.47
N LEU A 8 -5.88 -4.25 -14.55
CA LEU A 8 -7.33 -4.38 -14.44
C LEU A 8 -7.73 -5.74 -13.85
N ASP A 9 -7.09 -6.83 -14.30
CA ASP A 9 -7.34 -8.17 -13.77
C ASP A 9 -6.99 -8.27 -12.28
N ALA A 10 -5.89 -7.65 -11.84
CA ALA A 10 -5.52 -7.59 -10.43
C ALA A 10 -6.58 -6.81 -9.60
N ILE A 11 -7.05 -5.67 -10.09
CA ILE A 11 -8.11 -4.89 -9.44
C ILE A 11 -9.39 -5.73 -9.33
N LEU A 12 -9.80 -6.41 -10.40
CA LEU A 12 -10.99 -7.24 -10.42
C LEU A 12 -10.88 -8.44 -9.48
N ALA A 13 -9.71 -9.09 -9.43
CA ALA A 13 -9.45 -10.19 -8.51
C ALA A 13 -9.60 -9.73 -7.05
N ARG A 14 -9.00 -8.59 -6.69
CA ARG A 14 -9.11 -8.04 -5.32
C ARG A 14 -10.49 -7.50 -5.00
N TRP A 15 -11.22 -6.98 -5.98
CA TRP A 15 -12.62 -6.62 -5.81
C TRP A 15 -13.48 -7.85 -5.44
N ILE A 16 -13.25 -8.99 -6.09
CA ILE A 16 -13.93 -10.25 -5.77
C ILE A 16 -13.56 -10.70 -4.34
N ASP A 17 -12.28 -10.67 -3.97
CA ASP A 17 -11.84 -11.02 -2.60
C ASP A 17 -12.53 -10.13 -1.55
N ALA A 18 -12.58 -8.81 -1.79
CA ALA A 18 -13.17 -7.81 -0.90
C ALA A 18 -14.69 -7.99 -0.67
N SER A 19 -15.37 -8.72 -1.57
CA SER A 19 -16.79 -9.06 -1.42
C SER A 19 -17.04 -10.15 -0.36
N THR A 20 -15.98 -10.88 0.04
CA THR A 20 -16.07 -12.01 0.98
C THR A 20 -15.40 -11.74 2.32
N ARG A 21 -14.49 -10.76 2.38
CA ARG A 21 -13.76 -10.37 3.59
C ARG A 21 -13.22 -8.95 3.47
N ALA A 22 -12.83 -8.35 4.59
CA ALA A 22 -12.08 -7.10 4.55
C ALA A 22 -10.65 -7.34 4.05
N LEU A 23 -10.18 -6.49 3.14
CA LEU A 23 -8.78 -6.44 2.72
C LEU A 23 -8.01 -5.43 3.58
N PRO A 24 -6.82 -5.78 4.09
CA PRO A 24 -6.01 -4.88 4.90
C PRO A 24 -5.30 -3.83 4.04
N LEU A 25 -6.07 -3.00 3.32
CA LEU A 25 -5.56 -1.95 2.43
C LEU A 25 -6.35 -0.66 2.63
N HIS A 26 -5.63 0.42 2.98
CA HIS A 26 -6.16 1.77 3.05
C HIS A 26 -5.32 2.71 2.19
N VAL A 27 -5.98 3.63 1.50
CA VAL A 27 -5.33 4.55 0.53
C VAL A 27 -4.23 5.38 1.20
N ASP A 28 -4.54 6.07 2.30
CA ASP A 28 -3.57 6.94 2.97
C ASP A 28 -2.37 6.16 3.52
N ALA A 29 -2.59 4.94 4.02
CA ALA A 29 -1.52 4.11 4.56
C ALA A 29 -0.64 3.55 3.45
N GLY A 30 -1.25 3.08 2.35
CA GLY A 30 -0.51 2.60 1.18
C GLY A 30 0.37 3.70 0.57
N PHE A 31 -0.17 4.91 0.41
CA PHE A 31 0.63 6.02 -0.12
C PHE A 31 1.65 6.58 0.87
N ALA A 32 1.38 6.55 2.18
CA ALA A 32 2.41 6.86 3.18
C ALA A 32 3.59 5.90 3.09
N TRP A 33 3.33 4.59 2.93
CA TRP A 33 4.36 3.58 2.71
C TRP A 33 5.16 3.87 1.42
N ILE A 34 4.48 4.04 0.28
CA ILE A 34 5.09 4.28 -1.03
C ILE A 34 5.97 5.53 -1.00
N TYR A 35 5.46 6.63 -0.41
CA TYR A 35 6.22 7.86 -0.29
C TYR A 35 7.49 7.66 0.53
N SER A 36 7.36 7.04 1.71
CA SER A 36 8.47 6.82 2.62
C SER A 36 9.54 5.94 1.97
N PHE A 37 9.13 4.83 1.35
CA PHE A 37 10.05 3.84 0.79
C PHE A 37 10.70 4.26 -0.53
N TYR A 38 9.92 4.86 -1.46
CA TYR A 38 10.39 5.13 -2.83
C TYR A 38 10.70 6.59 -3.13
N GLN A 39 10.15 7.54 -2.39
CA GLN A 39 10.23 8.97 -2.76
C GLN A 39 10.96 9.82 -1.72
N SER A 40 11.00 9.38 -0.47
CA SER A 40 11.65 10.12 0.61
C SER A 40 13.16 10.23 0.36
N LYS A 41 13.66 11.46 0.27
CA LYS A 41 15.11 11.70 0.19
C LYS A 41 15.87 11.29 1.46
N LYS A 42 15.16 11.18 2.59
CA LYS A 42 15.75 10.91 3.90
C LYS A 42 15.68 9.43 4.27
N PHE A 43 14.66 8.73 3.78
CA PHE A 43 14.30 7.37 4.21
C PHE A 43 14.17 6.41 3.03
N LEU A 44 14.81 6.73 1.90
CA LEU A 44 14.76 5.90 0.70
C LEU A 44 15.21 4.47 1.02
N GLY A 45 14.36 3.49 0.72
CA GLY A 45 14.63 2.08 0.97
C GLY A 45 14.56 1.64 2.44
N ASP A 46 14.18 2.54 3.35
CA ASP A 46 14.01 2.22 4.77
C ASP A 46 12.63 1.57 4.98
N HIS A 47 12.63 0.24 5.00
CA HIS A 47 11.43 -0.58 5.13
C HIS A 47 10.74 -0.39 6.49
N GLU A 48 11.52 -0.40 7.58
CA GLU A 48 10.98 -0.23 8.94
C GLU A 48 10.30 1.14 9.08
N ARG A 49 10.90 2.18 8.48
CA ARG A 49 10.30 3.50 8.46
C ARG A 49 9.00 3.54 7.66
N ALA A 50 8.97 2.92 6.49
CA ALA A 50 7.78 2.89 5.64
C ALA A 50 6.60 2.18 6.34
N ILE A 51 6.87 1.10 7.07
CA ILE A 51 5.89 0.41 7.92
C ILE A 51 5.40 1.32 9.03
N SER A 52 6.31 2.00 9.74
CA SER A 52 5.93 2.92 10.82
C SER A 52 5.05 4.08 10.32
N ASP A 53 5.39 4.69 9.18
CA ASP A 53 4.62 5.81 8.63
C ASP A 53 3.23 5.35 8.16
N ALA A 54 3.13 4.17 7.54
CA ALA A 54 1.86 3.59 7.13
C ALA A 54 0.99 3.15 8.32
N GLN A 55 1.58 2.62 9.39
CA GLN A 55 0.86 2.26 10.62
C GLN A 55 0.28 3.50 11.31
N GLN A 56 1.01 4.62 11.31
CA GLN A 56 0.52 5.89 11.84
C GLN A 56 -0.67 6.40 11.00
N ALA A 57 -0.61 6.29 9.68
CA ALA A 57 -1.71 6.65 8.79
C ALA A 57 -2.95 5.76 9.03
N TYR A 58 -2.78 4.45 9.21
CA TYR A 58 -3.87 3.55 9.59
C TYR A 58 -4.52 3.92 10.92
N THR A 59 -3.71 4.17 11.95
CA THR A 59 -4.22 4.58 13.27
C THR A 59 -5.10 5.82 13.13
N THR A 60 -4.61 6.83 12.41
CA THR A 60 -5.37 8.06 12.13
C THR A 60 -6.66 7.79 11.35
N ALA A 61 -6.62 6.90 10.36
CA ALA A 61 -7.78 6.54 9.56
C ALA A 61 -8.83 5.78 10.38
N LEU A 62 -8.43 4.78 11.16
CA LEU A 62 -9.33 3.98 12.01
C LEU A 62 -9.93 4.79 13.17
N GLU A 63 -9.24 5.82 13.65
CA GLU A 63 -9.80 6.76 14.63
C GLU A 63 -10.95 7.59 14.04
N ARG A 64 -10.88 7.90 12.74
CA ARG A 64 -11.87 8.72 12.02
C ARG A 64 -12.96 7.90 11.36
N ASP A 65 -12.71 6.63 11.08
CA ASP A 65 -13.60 5.70 10.39
C ASP A 65 -14.06 4.57 11.32
N THR A 66 -15.36 4.56 11.66
CA THR A 66 -16.00 3.48 12.44
C THR A 66 -16.58 2.37 11.57
N GLY A 67 -16.32 2.37 10.25
CA GLY A 67 -16.88 1.44 9.28
C GLY A 67 -16.04 0.18 9.01
N TYR A 68 -15.93 -0.16 7.72
CA TYR A 68 -15.50 -1.46 7.15
C TYR A 68 -14.21 -2.04 7.73
N LEU A 69 -13.14 -1.23 7.87
CA LEU A 69 -11.86 -1.74 8.37
C LEU A 69 -11.85 -1.94 9.89
N ARG A 70 -12.42 -1.01 10.66
CA ARG A 70 -12.48 -1.13 12.13
C ARG A 70 -13.40 -2.26 12.59
N GLY A 71 -14.43 -2.59 11.81
CA GLY A 71 -15.31 -3.72 12.07
C GLY A 71 -14.67 -5.09 11.82
N ALA A 72 -13.62 -5.15 10.97
CA ALA A 72 -12.95 -6.40 10.62
C ALA A 72 -11.57 -6.56 11.29
N PHE A 73 -10.95 -5.46 11.72
CA PHE A 73 -9.62 -5.45 12.32
C PHE A 73 -9.60 -4.60 13.59
N GLU A 74 -9.10 -5.19 14.68
CA GLU A 74 -9.11 -4.56 16.01
C GLU A 74 -8.12 -3.39 16.15
N SER A 75 -7.01 -3.42 15.40
CA SER A 75 -5.98 -2.38 15.43
C SER A 75 -5.16 -2.32 14.13
N ALA A 76 -4.44 -1.21 13.95
CA ALA A 76 -3.48 -1.04 12.87
C ALA A 76 -2.35 -2.08 12.88
N ASP A 77 -1.93 -2.55 14.06
CA ASP A 77 -0.92 -3.61 14.17
C ASP A 77 -1.39 -4.92 13.50
N VAL A 78 -2.65 -5.30 13.71
CA VAL A 78 -3.21 -6.53 13.13
C VAL A 78 -3.25 -6.48 11.60
N LEU A 79 -3.49 -5.29 11.03
CA LEU A 79 -3.50 -5.06 9.58
C LEU A 79 -2.13 -5.28 8.93
N MET A 80 -1.04 -5.05 9.66
CA MET A 80 0.32 -5.11 9.14
C MET A 80 1.04 -6.44 9.40
N GLN A 81 0.66 -7.18 10.44
CA GLN A 81 1.36 -8.40 10.84
C GLN A 81 1.37 -9.52 9.80
N SER A 82 0.36 -9.60 8.93
CA SER A 82 0.25 -10.67 7.95
C SER A 82 1.14 -10.48 6.71
N GLY A 83 1.71 -9.28 6.51
CA GLY A 83 2.37 -8.89 5.26
C GLY A 83 1.41 -8.71 4.07
N GLU A 84 0.11 -8.97 4.26
CA GLU A 84 -0.89 -8.86 3.20
C GLU A 84 -1.09 -7.42 2.75
N PHE A 85 -0.99 -6.46 3.68
CA PHE A 85 -1.02 -5.04 3.35
C PHE A 85 0.01 -4.67 2.28
N GLU A 86 1.26 -5.11 2.46
CA GLU A 86 2.35 -4.84 1.53
C GLU A 86 2.15 -5.56 0.20
N ALA A 87 1.70 -6.82 0.23
CA ALA A 87 1.39 -7.54 -0.99
C ALA A 87 0.32 -6.80 -1.82
N LEU A 88 -0.75 -6.35 -1.16
CA LEU A 88 -1.84 -5.62 -1.80
C LEU A 88 -1.41 -4.24 -2.31
N LEU A 89 -0.60 -3.49 -1.55
CA LEU A 89 -0.11 -2.18 -2.01
C LEU A 89 0.84 -2.32 -3.21
N HIS A 90 1.70 -3.35 -3.22
CA HIS A 90 2.58 -3.61 -4.36
C HIS A 90 1.82 -4.06 -5.60
N GLU A 91 0.72 -4.79 -5.42
CA GLU A 91 -0.12 -5.24 -6.53
C GLU A 91 -1.01 -4.13 -7.09
N LEU A 92 -1.58 -3.27 -6.23
CA LEU A 92 -2.63 -2.32 -6.63
C LEU A 92 -2.18 -0.86 -6.69
N TYR A 93 -1.31 -0.41 -5.80
CA TYR A 93 -0.97 1.02 -5.67
C TYR A 93 0.40 1.38 -6.24
N VAL A 94 1.40 0.51 -6.11
CA VAL A 94 2.71 0.76 -6.72
C VAL A 94 2.61 0.97 -8.24
N PRO A 95 1.86 0.16 -9.02
CA PRO A 95 1.76 0.38 -10.46
C PRO A 95 1.08 1.70 -10.82
N LEU A 96 0.10 2.14 -10.01
CA LEU A 96 -0.53 3.44 -10.19
C LEU A 96 0.49 4.56 -9.96
N TRP A 97 1.23 4.49 -8.85
CA TRP A 97 2.28 5.46 -8.55
C TRP A 97 3.38 5.47 -9.63
N GLU A 98 3.84 4.31 -10.10
CA GLU A 98 4.84 4.22 -11.17
C GLU A 98 4.37 4.92 -12.46
N ALA A 99 3.09 4.72 -12.81
CA ALA A 99 2.48 5.38 -13.96
C ALA A 99 2.38 6.90 -13.77
N GLU A 100 2.04 7.38 -12.57
CA GLU A 100 1.99 8.80 -12.25
C GLU A 100 3.37 9.47 -12.26
N GLN A 101 4.39 8.79 -11.72
CA GLN A 101 5.76 9.33 -11.65
C GLN A 101 6.51 9.20 -12.97
N GLY A 102 6.04 8.36 -13.90
CA GLY A 102 6.79 7.98 -15.10
C GLY A 102 8.11 7.29 -14.77
N LYS A 103 8.17 6.58 -13.64
CA LYS A 103 9.38 5.94 -13.10
C LYS A 103 9.04 4.56 -12.57
N SER A 104 9.99 3.64 -12.61
CA SER A 104 9.85 2.36 -11.91
C SER A 104 10.32 2.47 -10.46
N ALA A 105 9.62 1.75 -9.58
CA ALA A 105 10.01 1.45 -8.21
C ALA A 105 11.38 0.78 -8.14
N ALA A 106 11.66 -0.18 -9.03
CA ALA A 106 12.97 -0.85 -9.10
C ALA A 106 14.10 0.13 -9.42
N GLY A 107 13.83 1.10 -10.29
CA GLY A 107 14.79 2.13 -10.69
C GLY A 107 15.06 3.21 -9.63
N GLN A 108 14.33 3.24 -8.51
CA GLN A 108 14.59 4.22 -7.44
C GLN A 108 15.89 3.91 -6.68
N PHE A 109 16.34 2.66 -6.68
CA PHE A 109 17.54 2.24 -5.96
C PHE A 109 18.80 2.22 -6.83
N GLU A 110 18.65 2.21 -8.16
CA GLU A 110 19.74 2.14 -9.14
C GLU A 110 20.58 3.44 -9.23
N GLY A 111 20.18 4.51 -8.52
CA GLY A 111 20.88 5.79 -8.46
C GLY A 111 21.70 6.04 -7.20
N THR A 112 21.85 5.06 -6.31
CA THR A 112 22.62 5.21 -5.06
C THR A 112 24.08 4.77 -5.30
N PRO A 113 25.06 5.69 -5.24
CA PRO A 113 26.48 5.34 -5.41
C PRO A 113 27.02 4.49 -4.25
#